data_AF-A0A1I2E7T7-F1
#
_entry.id   AF-A0A1I2E7T7-F1
#
_cell.length_a   1.000
_cell.length_b   1.000
_cell.length_c   1.000
_cell.angle_alpha   90.00
_cell.angle_beta   90.00
_cell.angle_gamma   90.00
#
_symmetry.space_group_name_H-M   'P 1'
#
loop_
_entity.id
_entity.type
_entity.pdbx_description
1 polymer ?
#
loop_
_entity_poly.entity_id
_entity_poly.type
_entity_poly.pdbx_seq_one_letter_code
_entity_poly.pdbx_strand_id
1 'polypeptide(L)' 'MKELDVVKLKREFNGLPLGTEGTIVLEYDGTHFEVEYYDANGNTIDVVTTPADIIELVSDFVE' A
#
# COMPACT_ATOMS: atom_id res chain seq x y z
N MET A 1 7.18 -2.20 7.60
CA MET A 1 6.62 -1.37 6.52
C MET A 1 7.63 -0.30 6.25
N LYS A 2 8.30 -0.45 5.12
CA LYS A 2 9.31 0.45 4.54
C LYS A 2 9.07 0.47 3.03
N GLU A 3 9.82 1.30 2.31
CA GLU A 3 9.82 1.30 0.84
C GLU A 3 10.04 -0.12 0.29
N LEU A 4 9.31 -0.44 -0.78
CA LEU A 4 9.23 -1.74 -1.49
C LEU A 4 8.52 -2.88 -0.75
N ASP A 5 8.11 -2.71 0.51
CA ASP A 5 7.21 -3.68 1.14
C ASP A 5 5.84 -3.71 0.42
N VAL A 6 5.28 -4.91 0.28
CA VAL A 6 3.92 -5.10 -0.24
C VAL A 6 2.94 -5.04 0.93
N VAL A 7 1.90 -4.26 0.76
CA VAL A 7 0.83 -4.06 1.73
C VAL A 7 -0.53 -4.29 1.10
N LYS A 8 -1.57 -4.40 1.93
CA LYS A 8 -2.96 -4.37 1.46
C LYS A 8 -3.85 -3.56 2.38
N LEU A 9 -4.94 -3.05 1.82
CA LEU A 9 -5.96 -2.33 2.58
C LEU A 9 -6.74 -3.24 3.54
N LYS A 10 -6.91 -2.80 4.78
CA LYS A 10 -7.75 -3.43 5.83
C LYS A 10 -9.20 -2.96 5.80
N ARG A 11 -9.52 -1.97 4.98
CA ARG A 11 -10.88 -1.43 4.72
C ARG A 11 -10.89 -0.67 3.39
N GLU A 12 -12.08 -0.41 2.86
CA GLU A 12 -12.20 0.49 1.70
C GLU A 12 -11.59 1.87 2.00
N PHE A 13 -10.86 2.41 1.03
CA PHE A 13 -10.18 3.69 1.18
C PHE A 13 -10.00 4.36 -0.18
N ASN A 14 -10.36 5.64 -0.29
CA ASN A 14 -10.22 6.42 -1.52
C ASN A 14 -10.84 5.75 -2.78
N GLY A 15 -11.94 5.02 -2.62
CA GLY A 15 -12.59 4.27 -3.70
C GLY A 15 -11.94 2.92 -4.04
N LEU A 16 -10.84 2.56 -3.38
CA LEU A 16 -10.20 1.26 -3.51
C LEU A 16 -10.88 0.23 -2.57
N PRO A 17 -11.18 -0.99 -3.07
CA PRO A 17 -11.77 -2.05 -2.26
C PRO A 17 -10.92 -2.50 -1.07
N LEU A 18 -11.57 -3.10 -0.07
CA LEU A 18 -10.90 -3.90 0.96
C LEU A 18 -9.98 -4.95 0.31
N GLY A 19 -8.76 -5.07 0.82
CA GLY A 19 -7.80 -6.08 0.36
C GLY A 19 -7.06 -5.73 -0.92
N THR A 20 -7.28 -4.56 -1.53
CA THR A 20 -6.44 -4.10 -2.63
C THR A 20 -4.98 -4.04 -2.19
N GLU A 21 -4.12 -4.71 -2.95
CA GLU A 21 -2.68 -4.74 -2.71
C GLU A 21 -1.99 -3.55 -3.35
N GLY A 22 -0.87 -3.16 -2.75
CA GLY A 22 -0.01 -2.10 -3.26
C GLY A 22 1.40 -2.22 -2.70
N THR A 23 2.32 -1.50 -3.32
CA THR A 23 3.72 -1.41 -2.90
C THR A 23 3.96 -0.05 -2.25
N ILE A 24 4.62 -0.02 -1.11
CA ILE A 24 5.07 1.25 -0.51
C ILE A 24 6.16 1.84 -1.40
N VAL A 25 5.92 3.03 -1.94
CA VAL A 25 6.88 3.77 -2.79
C VAL A 25 7.54 4.94 -2.06
N LEU A 26 7.02 5.32 -0.88
CA LEU A 26 7.66 6.29 0.02
C LEU A 26 7.13 6.12 1.45
N GLU A 27 8.04 6.15 2.43
CA GLU A 27 7.69 6.34 3.84
C GLU A 27 7.86 7.81 4.23
N TYR A 28 6.86 8.40 4.89
CA TYR A 28 6.94 9.79 5.37
C TYR A 28 7.54 9.87 6.78
N ASP A 29 6.78 9.44 7.78
CA ASP A 29 7.12 9.56 9.20
C ASP A 29 6.71 8.32 10.02
N GLY A 30 6.40 7.22 9.33
CA GLY A 30 5.87 5.98 9.90
C GLY A 30 4.37 5.99 10.20
N THR A 31 3.69 7.15 10.10
CA THR A 31 2.23 7.25 10.26
C THR A 31 1.48 7.22 8.92
N HIS A 32 2.15 7.62 7.84
CA HIS A 32 1.64 7.60 6.47
C HIS A 32 2.70 7.06 5.51
N PHE A 33 2.22 6.43 4.44
CA PHE A 33 3.03 5.89 3.36
C PHE A 33 2.42 6.30 2.03
N GLU A 34 3.24 6.61 1.04
CA GLU A 34 2.77 6.65 -0.34
C GLU A 34 2.74 5.22 -0.87
N VAL A 35 1.57 4.76 -1.34
CA VAL A 35 1.37 3.39 -1.81
C VAL A 35 0.90 3.42 -3.26
N GLU A 36 1.62 2.72 -4.13
CA GLU A 36 1.17 2.40 -5.49
C GLU A 36 0.29 1.15 -5.44
N TYR A 37 -1.02 1.32 -5.59
CA TYR A 37 -1.98 0.22 -5.63
C TYR A 37 -2.12 -0.31 -7.05
N TYR A 38 -2.28 -1.63 -7.19
CA TYR A 38 -2.34 -2.30 -8.49
C TYR A 38 -3.51 -3.29 -8.60
N ASP A 39 -3.93 -3.56 -9.84
CA ASP A 39 -4.95 -4.56 -10.16
C ASP A 39 -4.36 -5.98 -10.19
N ALA A 40 -5.21 -6.99 -10.38
CA ALA A 40 -4.78 -8.39 -10.44
C ALA A 40 -3.85 -8.71 -11.63
N ASN A 41 -3.73 -7.82 -12.62
CA ASN A 41 -2.80 -7.95 -13.73
C ASN A 41 -1.47 -7.21 -13.48
N GLY A 42 -1.32 -6.56 -12.32
CA GLY A 42 -0.16 -5.75 -11.97
C GLY A 42 -0.17 -4.35 -12.60
N ASN A 43 -1.31 -3.88 -13.12
CA ASN A 43 -1.41 -2.50 -13.61
C ASN A 43 -1.66 -1.56 -12.43
N THR A 44 -0.95 -0.43 -12.39
CA THR A 44 -1.21 0.64 -11.44
C THR A 44 -2.65 1.15 -11.57
N ILE A 45 -3.36 1.16 -10.45
CA ILE A 45 -4.69 1.78 -10.31
C ILE A 45 -4.51 3.25 -9.93
N ASP A 46 -3.76 3.51 -8.85
CA ASP A 46 -3.49 4.86 -8.33
C ASP A 46 -2.29 4.85 -7.36
N VAL A 47 -1.75 6.03 -7.08
CA VAL A 47 -0.71 6.26 -6.06
C VAL A 47 -1.28 7.18 -5.00
N VAL A 48 -1.39 6.69 -3.76
CA VAL A 48 -2.15 7.35 -2.71
C VAL A 48 -1.40 7.39 -1.39
N THR A 49 -1.34 8.57 -0.77
CA THR A 49 -0.94 8.74 0.62
C THR A 49 -1.92 8.02 1.54
N THR A 50 -1.44 6.97 2.20
CA THR A 50 -2.23 6.00 2.95
C THR A 50 -1.79 5.97 4.42
N PRO A 51 -2.70 6.15 5.38
CA PRO A 51 -2.42 5.96 6.81
C PRO A 51 -1.95 4.53 7.15
N ALA A 52 -0.97 4.42 8.03
CA ALA A 52 -0.44 3.14 8.50
C ALA A 52 -1.51 2.24 9.16
N ASP A 53 -2.51 2.84 9.81
CA ASP A 53 -3.56 2.14 10.54
C ASP A 53 -4.58 1.46 9.62
N ILE A 54 -4.57 1.72 8.31
CA ILE A 54 -5.49 1.10 7.34
C ILE A 54 -4.84 0.10 6.40
N ILE A 55 -3.53 -0.13 6.51
CA ILE A 55 -2.81 -1.15 5.75
C ILE A 55 -2.22 -2.21 6.67
N GLU A 56 -1.93 -3.37 6.09
CA GLU A 56 -1.15 -4.43 6.73
C GLU A 56 -0.09 -4.98 5.77
N LEU A 57 1.03 -5.41 6.32
CA LEU A 57 2.14 -6.01 5.57
C LEU A 57 1.72 -7.37 5.01
N VAL A 58 1.98 -7.57 3.71
CA VAL A 58 1.77 -8.84 2.99
C VAL A 58 3.10 -9.54 2.74
N SER A 59 4.11 -8.79 2.26
CA SER A 59 5.45 -9.30 2.00
C SER A 59 6.47 -8.23 2.31
N ASP A 60 7.53 -8.59 3.02
CA ASP A 60 8.68 -7.74 3.27
C ASP A 60 9.68 -7.80 2.11
N PHE A 61 10.27 -6.65 1.79
CA PHE A 61 11.40 -6.59 0.88
C PHE A 61 12.71 -6.84 1.66
N VAL A 62 13.46 -7.86 1.25
CA VAL A 62 14.78 -8.20 1.79
C VAL A 62 15.84 -7.85 0.75
N GLU A 63 16.78 -6.99 1.13
CA GLU A 63 17.94 -6.61 0.31
C GLU A 63 18.99 -7.73 0.22
#